data_AF-A0A2N7PNT0-F1
#
_entry.id   AF-A0A2N7PNT0-F1
#
_cell.length_a   1.000
_cell.length_b   1.000
_cell.length_c   1.000
_cell.angle_alpha   90.00
_cell.angle_beta   90.00
_cell.angle_gamma   90.00
#
_symmetry.space_group_name_H-M   'P 1'
#
loop_
_entity.id
_entity.type
_entity.pdbx_description
1 polymer ?
#
loop_
_entity_poly.entity_id
_entity_poly.type
_entity_poly.pdbx_seq_one_letter_code
_entity_poly.pdbx_strand_id
1 'polypeptide(L)'
;MYISRQITINGYSYRICESYFDSPFFKSKVLFDLGTSPEKYITYYSDVAFSINLEDKLAEVGRKTNQFELEELFLRFLKPEAKRWVSFSLNKRTFPKGSRNKAFKPQDFHWFDRIRLIAIKLDHREPQRVLDSKFPFYSRLFEKSRDEIENTIWDMEDNLNFRERSRYILAIFGLQKAYTLEERDEIFLNLLCKIAKDPAYYMDLSPHKVLSCYLSRYVWFYFDSLPWRRAPQIYQHLEINLYRELAQVLEISIETLLTSSKRDILKIFRKKIMTLHPDRGGSHEDFIRIRKLMENFLKLRF
;
A
#
# COMPACT_ATOMS: atom_id res chain seq x y z
N MET A 1 -11.77 13.09 -4.52
CA MET A 1 -12.55 11.84 -4.42
C MET A 1 -11.63 10.70 -4.01
N TYR A 2 -12.18 9.61 -3.51
CA TYR A 2 -11.46 8.37 -3.19
C TYR A 2 -12.41 7.17 -3.28
N ILE A 3 -11.85 5.96 -3.31
CA ILE A 3 -12.62 4.72 -3.22
C ILE A 3 -12.58 4.22 -1.78
N SER A 4 -13.74 4.24 -1.12
CA SER A 4 -13.96 3.65 0.19
C SER A 4 -14.22 2.15 0.04
N ARG A 5 -13.52 1.35 0.85
CA ARG A 5 -13.68 -0.10 0.97
C ARG A 5 -14.39 -0.42 2.28
N GLN A 6 -15.45 -1.21 2.22
CA GLN A 6 -16.19 -1.69 3.39
C GLN A 6 -16.17 -3.21 3.46
N ILE A 7 -15.99 -3.73 4.66
CA ILE A 7 -16.03 -5.16 4.94
C ILE A 7 -17.49 -5.60 4.94
N THR A 8 -17.78 -6.67 4.19
CA THR A 8 -19.09 -7.32 4.10
C THR A 8 -18.92 -8.82 4.30
N ILE A 9 -20.01 -9.55 4.52
CA ILE A 9 -19.98 -11.02 4.70
C ILE A 9 -19.34 -11.71 3.48
N ASN A 10 -19.58 -11.19 2.28
CA ASN A 10 -19.10 -11.76 1.01
C ASN A 10 -17.78 -11.15 0.51
N GLY A 11 -17.01 -10.51 1.40
CA GLY A 11 -15.75 -9.85 1.05
C GLY A 11 -15.86 -8.33 1.17
N TYR A 12 -15.58 -7.60 0.10
CA TYR A 12 -15.54 -6.13 0.13
C TYR A 12 -16.60 -5.51 -0.78
N SER A 13 -17.23 -4.45 -0.29
CA SER A 13 -18.00 -3.51 -1.11
C SER A 13 -17.24 -2.19 -1.25
N TYR A 14 -17.39 -1.56 -2.40
CA TYR A 14 -16.63 -0.37 -2.78
C TYR A 14 -17.57 0.78 -3.13
N ARG A 15 -17.22 1.99 -2.72
CA ARG A 15 -17.96 3.21 -3.03
C ARG A 15 -17.02 4.33 -3.42
N ILE A 16 -17.44 5.19 -4.33
CA ILE A 16 -16.76 6.45 -4.60
C ILE A 16 -17.28 7.46 -3.58
N CYS A 17 -16.37 8.05 -2.83
CA CYS A 17 -16.66 9.02 -1.80
C CYS A 17 -15.88 10.32 -2.02
N GLU A 18 -16.33 11.37 -1.35
CA GLU A 18 -15.66 12.65 -1.30
C GLU A 18 -15.62 13.18 0.13
N SER A 19 -14.45 13.69 0.53
CA SER A 19 -14.32 14.41 1.80
C SER A 19 -14.88 15.82 1.65
N TYR A 20 -15.71 16.24 2.60
CA TYR A 20 -16.22 17.59 2.69
C TYR A 20 -16.07 18.09 4.13
N PHE A 21 -15.85 19.39 4.29
CA PHE A 21 -15.71 19.97 5.63
C PHE A 21 -17.10 20.23 6.23
N ASP A 22 -17.33 19.70 7.42
CA ASP A 22 -18.52 19.95 8.23
C ASP A 22 -18.09 20.09 9.69
N SER A 23 -17.99 21.35 10.13
CA SER A 23 -17.30 21.74 11.36
C SER A 23 -17.65 20.84 12.55
N PRO A 24 -16.66 20.35 13.32
CA PRO A 24 -15.23 20.69 13.27
C PRO A 24 -14.38 19.73 12.41
N PHE A 25 -14.99 18.73 11.75
CA PHE A 25 -14.26 17.63 11.11
C PHE A 25 -14.54 17.54 9.60
N PHE A 26 -13.68 16.82 8.88
CA PHE A 26 -13.98 16.41 7.52
C PHE A 26 -14.82 15.13 7.55
N LYS A 27 -15.97 15.15 6.88
CA LYS A 27 -16.88 14.02 6.74
C LYS A 27 -16.80 13.43 5.34
N SER A 28 -17.30 12.20 5.20
CA SER A 28 -17.32 11.46 3.94
C SER A 28 -18.73 11.46 3.35
N LYS A 29 -18.88 11.92 2.12
CA LYS A 29 -20.12 11.82 1.34
C LYS A 29 -19.96 10.76 0.27
N VAL A 30 -20.91 9.83 0.19
CA VAL A 30 -20.98 8.84 -0.89
C VAL A 30 -21.48 9.53 -2.16
N LEU A 31 -20.73 9.39 -3.24
CA LEU A 31 -21.08 9.88 -4.57
C LEU A 31 -21.71 8.77 -5.42
N PHE A 32 -21.13 7.57 -5.37
CA PHE A 32 -21.55 6.46 -6.22
C PHE A 32 -21.22 5.11 -5.57
N ASP A 33 -22.11 4.12 -5.69
CA ASP A 33 -21.86 2.76 -5.19
C ASP A 33 -21.30 1.87 -6.32
N LEU A 34 -20.08 1.35 -6.13
CA LEU A 34 -19.43 0.47 -7.11
C LEU A 34 -19.83 -1.00 -6.91
N GLY A 35 -20.38 -1.36 -5.75
CA GLY A 35 -20.67 -2.73 -5.36
C GLY A 35 -19.39 -3.54 -5.07
N THR A 36 -19.46 -4.85 -5.25
CA THR A 36 -18.36 -5.78 -4.93
C THR A 36 -17.33 -5.93 -6.05
N SER A 37 -17.67 -5.56 -7.28
CA SER A 37 -16.83 -5.77 -8.47
C SER A 37 -16.60 -4.45 -9.23
N PRO A 38 -15.68 -3.58 -8.76
CA PRO A 38 -15.35 -2.33 -9.45
C PRO A 38 -14.77 -2.54 -10.85
N GLU A 39 -14.19 -3.72 -11.12
CA GLU A 39 -13.60 -4.09 -12.40
C GLU A 39 -14.58 -4.03 -13.58
N LYS A 40 -15.89 -4.19 -13.32
CA LYS A 40 -16.94 -4.08 -14.36
C LYS A 40 -17.01 -2.71 -15.03
N TYR A 41 -16.44 -1.68 -14.40
CA TYR A 41 -16.39 -0.32 -14.94
C TYR A 41 -15.14 -0.07 -15.79
N ILE A 42 -14.21 -1.03 -15.88
CA ILE A 42 -12.98 -0.91 -16.67
C ILE A 42 -13.14 -1.67 -17.98
N THR A 43 -13.01 -0.98 -19.10
CA THR A 43 -12.99 -1.60 -20.44
C THR A 43 -11.56 -1.62 -20.96
N TYR A 44 -11.02 -2.81 -21.22
CA TYR A 44 -9.67 -2.99 -21.77
C TYR A 44 -9.72 -3.14 -23.29
N TYR A 45 -8.96 -2.33 -24.00
CA TYR A 45 -8.73 -2.46 -25.45
C TYR A 45 -7.42 -3.22 -25.73
N SER A 46 -6.46 -3.15 -24.81
CA SER A 46 -5.23 -3.94 -24.79
C SER A 46 -4.76 -4.15 -23.33
N ASP A 47 -3.57 -4.69 -23.12
CA ASP A 47 -3.00 -4.86 -21.76
C ASP A 47 -2.67 -3.53 -21.07
N VAL A 48 -2.51 -2.46 -21.86
CA VAL A 48 -2.13 -1.12 -21.40
C VAL A 48 -3.23 -0.09 -21.65
N ALA A 49 -3.97 -0.20 -22.76
CA ALA A 49 -5.02 0.75 -23.13
C ALA A 49 -6.36 0.31 -22.53
N PHE A 50 -6.96 1.21 -21.75
CA PHE A 50 -8.25 0.98 -21.11
C PHE A 50 -9.00 2.30 -20.91
N SER A 51 -10.32 2.22 -20.72
CA SER A 51 -11.17 3.34 -20.30
C SER A 51 -11.99 2.97 -19.07
N ILE A 52 -12.40 3.97 -18.29
CA ILE A 52 -13.24 3.79 -17.10
C ILE A 52 -14.60 4.44 -17.36
N ASN A 53 -15.64 3.63 -17.44
CA ASN A 53 -16.96 4.06 -17.90
C ASN A 53 -17.80 4.61 -16.73
N LEU A 54 -17.34 5.71 -16.12
CA LEU A 54 -17.98 6.37 -14.97
C LEU A 54 -18.10 7.89 -15.09
N GLU A 55 -17.51 8.53 -16.11
CA GLU A 55 -17.54 9.99 -16.26
C GLU A 55 -18.98 10.53 -16.31
N ASP A 56 -19.82 9.95 -17.16
CA ASP A 56 -21.23 10.39 -17.33
C ASP A 56 -22.03 10.20 -16.04
N LYS A 57 -21.86 9.05 -15.37
CA LYS A 57 -22.57 8.74 -14.10
C LYS A 57 -22.16 9.68 -12.97
N LEU A 58 -20.90 10.10 -12.93
CA LEU A 58 -20.43 11.07 -11.94
C LEU A 58 -20.88 12.49 -12.30
N ALA A 59 -20.96 12.82 -13.59
CA ALA A 59 -21.48 14.09 -14.06
C ALA A 59 -22.96 14.30 -13.69
N GLU A 60 -23.79 13.24 -13.76
CA GLU A 60 -25.18 13.24 -13.28
C GLU A 60 -25.30 13.60 -11.78
N VAL A 61 -24.33 13.18 -10.97
CA VAL A 61 -24.25 13.49 -9.53
C VAL A 61 -23.63 14.89 -9.28
N GLY A 62 -23.33 15.64 -10.34
CA GLY A 62 -22.77 16.98 -10.28
C GLY A 62 -21.25 17.02 -10.10
N ARG A 63 -20.55 15.90 -10.31
CA ARG A 63 -19.09 15.83 -10.25
C ARG A 63 -18.48 15.61 -11.61
N LYS A 64 -17.88 16.69 -12.14
CA LYS A 64 -17.03 16.62 -13.33
C LYS A 64 -15.69 15.99 -12.96
N THR A 65 -15.31 14.96 -13.69
CA THR A 65 -14.06 14.20 -13.49
C THR A 65 -13.42 13.98 -14.85
N ASN A 66 -12.18 13.52 -14.87
CA ASN A 66 -11.49 13.13 -16.10
C ASN A 66 -10.94 11.71 -15.98
N GLN A 67 -10.66 11.11 -17.13
CA GLN A 67 -10.12 9.77 -17.20
C GLN A 67 -8.84 9.58 -16.37
N PHE A 68 -7.98 10.60 -16.29
CA PHE A 68 -6.76 10.53 -15.47
C PHE A 68 -7.01 10.44 -13.96
N GLU A 69 -7.99 11.16 -13.44
CA GLU A 69 -8.41 11.08 -12.03
C GLU A 69 -9.02 9.70 -11.76
N LEU A 70 -9.84 9.20 -12.70
CA LEU A 70 -10.41 7.87 -12.60
C LEU A 70 -9.32 6.78 -12.63
N GLU A 71 -8.31 6.91 -13.48
CA GLU A 71 -7.15 6.01 -13.54
C GLU A 71 -6.41 5.95 -12.20
N GLU A 72 -6.19 7.10 -11.55
CA GLU A 72 -5.55 7.16 -10.24
C GLU A 72 -6.43 6.49 -9.16
N LEU A 73 -7.75 6.76 -9.18
CA LEU A 73 -8.71 6.16 -8.24
C LEU A 73 -8.80 4.64 -8.39
N PHE A 74 -8.88 4.15 -9.64
CA PHE A 74 -9.02 2.74 -9.96
C PHE A 74 -7.70 1.98 -9.97
N LEU A 75 -6.58 2.64 -9.67
CA LEU A 75 -5.24 2.06 -9.74
C LEU A 75 -5.16 0.68 -9.08
N ARG A 76 -5.84 0.45 -7.96
CA ARG A 76 -5.84 -0.84 -7.24
C ARG A 76 -6.52 -1.99 -8.00
N PHE A 77 -7.47 -1.71 -8.88
CA PHE A 77 -8.24 -2.69 -9.66
C PHE A 77 -7.67 -2.95 -11.05
N LEU A 78 -6.70 -2.14 -11.49
CA LEU A 78 -6.11 -2.30 -12.81
C LEU A 78 -5.27 -3.59 -12.93
N LYS A 79 -5.19 -4.13 -14.15
CA LYS A 79 -4.22 -5.18 -14.51
C LYS A 79 -2.78 -4.73 -14.25
N PRO A 80 -1.84 -5.66 -13.98
CA PRO A 80 -0.45 -5.32 -13.62
C PRO A 80 0.27 -4.40 -14.62
N GLU A 81 0.02 -4.57 -15.92
CA GLU A 81 0.65 -3.75 -16.96
C GLU A 81 0.09 -2.34 -17.01
N ALA A 82 -1.24 -2.19 -17.04
CA ALA A 82 -1.93 -0.91 -16.86
C ALA A 82 -1.50 -0.18 -15.58
N LYS A 83 -1.40 -0.89 -14.44
CA LYS A 83 -0.90 -0.32 -13.17
C LYS A 83 0.48 0.31 -13.31
N ARG A 84 1.42 -0.35 -14.00
CA ARG A 84 2.79 0.17 -14.20
C ARG A 84 2.76 1.47 -15.00
N TRP A 85 1.95 1.54 -16.06
CA TRP A 85 1.83 2.73 -16.90
C TRP A 85 1.23 3.92 -16.16
N VAL A 86 0.11 3.71 -15.46
CA VAL A 86 -0.50 4.76 -14.63
C VAL A 86 0.47 5.22 -13.54
N SER A 87 1.12 4.28 -12.84
CA SER A 87 2.10 4.61 -11.80
C SER A 87 3.29 5.42 -12.34
N PHE A 88 3.76 5.09 -13.54
CA PHE A 88 4.83 5.83 -14.22
C PHE A 88 4.39 7.26 -14.58
N SER A 89 3.16 7.41 -15.09
CA SER A 89 2.56 8.71 -15.39
C SER A 89 2.42 9.58 -14.14
N LEU A 90 1.91 9.01 -13.04
CA LEU A 90 1.79 9.69 -11.74
C LEU A 90 3.15 10.16 -11.20
N ASN A 91 4.20 9.35 -11.33
CA ASN A 91 5.56 9.72 -10.91
C ASN A 91 6.19 10.82 -11.80
N LYS A 92 5.83 10.87 -13.09
CA LYS A 92 6.28 11.91 -14.02
C LYS A 92 5.52 13.22 -13.88
N ARG A 93 4.32 13.21 -13.29
CA ARG A 93 3.60 14.44 -12.96
C ARG A 93 4.45 15.22 -11.96
N THR A 94 5.12 16.24 -12.46
CA THR A 94 5.67 17.32 -11.67
C THR A 94 4.50 17.94 -10.92
N PHE A 95 4.30 17.53 -9.65
CA PHE A 95 3.30 18.16 -8.79
C PHE A 95 3.39 19.68 -8.96
N PRO A 96 2.32 20.35 -9.42
CA PRO A 96 2.36 21.79 -9.63
C PRO A 96 2.88 22.42 -8.33
N LYS A 97 3.94 23.23 -8.47
CA LYS A 97 4.68 23.81 -7.33
C LYS A 97 3.75 24.56 -6.34
N GLY A 98 2.54 24.94 -6.77
CA GLY A 98 1.51 25.56 -5.93
C GLY A 98 0.92 24.69 -4.81
N SER A 99 0.96 23.35 -4.90
CA SER A 99 0.44 22.48 -3.83
C SER A 99 1.44 22.22 -2.69
N ARG A 100 2.71 22.64 -2.84
CA ARG A 100 3.78 22.35 -1.87
C ARG A 100 3.80 23.28 -0.65
N ASN A 101 2.93 24.29 -0.62
CA ASN A 101 2.90 25.33 0.42
C ASN A 101 1.58 25.37 1.20
N LYS A 102 0.88 24.25 1.39
CA LYS A 102 -0.12 24.20 2.47
C LYS A 102 0.64 24.13 3.80
N ALA A 103 0.53 25.18 4.60
CA ALA A 103 1.18 25.28 5.90
C ALA A 103 0.48 24.35 6.90
N PHE A 104 0.83 23.06 6.88
CA PHE A 104 0.44 22.12 7.93
C PHE A 104 1.56 22.00 8.98
N LYS A 105 1.15 21.71 10.21
CA LYS A 105 2.00 21.26 11.31
C LYS A 105 1.82 19.75 11.50
N PRO A 106 2.86 19.00 11.88
CA PRO A 106 2.72 17.58 12.18
C PRO A 106 1.62 17.30 13.23
N GLN A 107 1.41 18.21 14.18
CA GLN A 107 0.40 18.11 15.22
C GLN A 107 -1.04 18.17 14.69
N ASP A 108 -1.25 18.64 13.46
CA ASP A 108 -2.58 18.67 12.82
C ASP A 108 -3.09 17.25 12.51
N PHE A 109 -2.19 16.26 12.51
CA PHE A 109 -2.51 14.87 12.24
C PHE A 109 -2.42 14.01 13.49
N HIS A 110 -3.34 13.06 13.59
CA HIS A 110 -3.32 12.07 14.64
C HIS A 110 -1.97 11.33 14.67
N TRP A 111 -1.42 11.12 15.86
CA TRP A 111 -0.08 10.55 16.04
C TRP A 111 0.05 9.16 15.38
N PHE A 112 -1.03 8.36 15.42
CA PHE A 112 -1.06 7.04 14.77
C PHE A 112 -0.99 7.13 13.23
N ASP A 113 -1.63 8.13 12.62
CA ASP A 113 -1.54 8.35 11.16
C ASP A 113 -0.11 8.68 10.74
N ARG A 114 0.55 9.53 11.54
CA ARG A 114 1.94 9.90 11.33
C ARG A 114 2.87 8.70 11.41
N ILE A 115 2.75 7.91 12.47
CA ILE A 115 3.55 6.69 12.67
C ILE A 115 3.40 5.73 11.48
N ARG A 116 2.16 5.49 11.04
CA ARG A 116 1.87 4.60 9.91
C ARG A 116 2.54 5.08 8.62
N LEU A 117 2.40 6.37 8.31
CA LEU A 117 3.05 6.94 7.14
C LEU A 117 4.58 6.92 7.21
N ILE A 118 5.17 7.24 8.36
CA ILE A 118 6.62 7.16 8.55
C ILE A 118 7.10 5.72 8.33
N ALA A 119 6.44 4.74 8.94
CA ALA A 119 6.81 3.34 8.83
C ALA A 119 6.70 2.84 7.38
N ILE A 120 5.65 3.21 6.64
CA ILE A 120 5.47 2.81 5.24
C ILE A 120 6.47 3.52 4.31
N LYS A 121 6.65 4.83 4.47
CA LYS A 121 7.43 5.64 3.50
C LYS A 121 8.94 5.56 3.73
N LEU A 122 9.37 5.41 4.98
CA LEU A 122 10.78 5.41 5.36
C LEU A 122 11.27 4.03 5.83
N ASP A 123 10.38 3.03 5.93
CA ASP A 123 10.71 1.71 6.49
C ASP A 123 11.39 1.81 7.87
N HIS A 124 10.94 2.79 8.65
CA HIS A 124 11.55 3.15 9.92
C HIS A 124 11.09 2.20 11.04
N ARG A 125 12.03 1.58 11.77
CA ARG A 125 11.73 0.60 12.83
C ARG A 125 11.10 1.21 14.08
N GLU A 126 11.47 2.44 14.43
CA GLU A 126 10.96 3.16 15.60
C GLU A 126 10.41 4.54 15.20
N PRO A 127 9.32 4.58 14.42
CA PRO A 127 8.79 5.82 13.83
C PRO A 127 8.42 6.88 14.88
N GLN A 128 8.18 6.47 16.12
CA GLN A 128 7.87 7.37 17.24
C GLN A 128 8.98 8.39 17.53
N ARG A 129 10.24 8.07 17.23
CA ARG A 129 11.38 8.98 17.48
C ARG A 129 11.41 10.21 16.57
N VAL A 130 10.74 10.15 15.43
CA VAL A 130 10.73 11.21 14.40
C VAL A 130 9.32 11.78 14.16
N LEU A 131 8.41 11.57 15.11
CA LEU A 131 6.99 11.91 14.99
C LEU A 131 6.73 13.41 14.78
N ASP A 132 7.59 14.26 15.34
CA ASP A 132 7.50 15.73 15.23
C ASP A 132 8.25 16.28 14.02
N SER A 133 8.94 15.42 13.26
CA SER A 133 9.60 15.84 12.02
C SER A 133 8.57 16.18 10.95
N LYS A 134 8.80 17.28 10.24
CA LYS A 134 7.91 17.73 9.15
C LYS A 134 8.24 17.00 7.86
N PHE A 135 7.46 15.96 7.55
CA PHE A 135 7.60 15.23 6.29
C PHE A 135 6.64 15.72 5.21
N PRO A 136 7.09 15.87 3.94
CA PRO A 136 6.23 16.33 2.85
C PRO A 136 5.01 15.43 2.57
N PHE A 137 5.14 14.11 2.82
CA PHE A 137 4.07 13.15 2.53
C PHE A 137 2.85 13.28 3.46
N TYR A 138 2.95 14.01 4.58
CA TYR A 138 1.79 14.31 5.43
C TYR A 138 0.76 15.20 4.75
N SER A 139 1.18 16.00 3.75
CA SER A 139 0.24 16.80 2.94
C SER A 139 -0.88 15.95 2.33
N ARG A 140 -0.64 14.65 2.09
CA ARG A 140 -1.64 13.72 1.57
C ARG A 140 -2.77 13.41 2.56
N LEU A 141 -2.65 13.80 3.83
CA LEU A 141 -3.70 13.63 4.84
C LEU A 141 -4.47 14.92 5.13
N PHE A 142 -4.02 16.05 4.59
CA PHE A 142 -4.60 17.35 4.88
C PHE A 142 -5.98 17.51 4.24
N GLU A 143 -6.94 18.08 4.99
CA GLU A 143 -8.33 18.30 4.55
C GLU A 143 -9.07 17.01 4.15
N LYS A 144 -8.84 15.93 4.90
CA LYS A 144 -9.42 14.61 4.61
C LYS A 144 -10.25 14.07 5.76
N SER A 145 -11.33 13.38 5.39
CA SER A 145 -12.13 12.63 6.35
C SER A 145 -11.40 11.39 6.85
N ARG A 146 -11.80 10.89 8.03
CA ARG A 146 -11.25 9.65 8.61
C ARG A 146 -11.32 8.47 7.65
N ASP A 147 -12.42 8.34 6.91
CA ASP A 147 -12.62 7.29 5.90
C ASP A 147 -11.63 7.43 4.73
N GLU A 148 -11.37 8.65 4.25
CA GLU A 148 -10.37 8.87 3.20
C GLU A 148 -8.94 8.58 3.68
N ILE A 149 -8.59 9.00 4.89
CA ILE A 149 -7.27 8.74 5.47
C ILE A 149 -7.05 7.23 5.61
N GLU A 150 -8.04 6.50 6.15
CA GLU A 150 -7.94 5.05 6.31
C GLU A 150 -7.79 4.34 4.98
N ASN A 151 -8.62 4.65 3.98
CA ASN A 151 -8.52 4.01 2.67
C ASN A 151 -7.19 4.37 1.97
N THR A 152 -6.70 5.59 2.15
CA THR A 152 -5.39 6.00 1.62
C THR A 152 -4.25 5.20 2.24
N ILE A 153 -4.26 5.01 3.56
CA ILE A 153 -3.24 4.22 4.26
C ILE A 153 -3.40 2.74 3.90
N TRP A 154 -4.63 2.25 3.79
CA TRP A 154 -4.91 0.87 3.42
C TRP A 154 -4.34 0.52 2.04
N ASP A 155 -4.50 1.39 1.05
CA ASP A 155 -3.90 1.21 -0.27
C ASP A 155 -2.36 1.13 -0.20
N MET A 156 -1.73 1.86 0.72
CA MET A 156 -0.30 1.75 0.93
C MET A 156 0.09 0.45 1.65
N GLU A 157 -0.70 0.02 2.63
CA GLU A 157 -0.51 -1.22 3.38
C GLU A 157 -0.69 -2.47 2.51
N ASP A 158 -1.58 -2.43 1.52
CA ASP A 158 -1.80 -3.53 0.56
C ASP A 158 -0.62 -3.72 -0.41
N ASN A 159 0.23 -2.71 -0.58
CA ASN A 159 1.45 -2.81 -1.38
C ASN A 159 2.65 -3.39 -0.62
N LEU A 160 2.55 -3.56 0.70
CA LEU A 160 3.61 -4.16 1.51
C LEU A 160 3.66 -5.67 1.29
N ASN A 161 4.87 -6.20 1.08
CA ASN A 161 5.07 -7.64 1.08
C ASN A 161 4.93 -8.23 2.50
N PHE A 162 4.92 -9.56 2.63
CA PHE A 162 4.75 -10.23 3.91
C PHE A 162 5.76 -9.77 4.99
N ARG A 163 7.05 -9.71 4.68
CA ARG A 163 8.09 -9.31 5.64
C ARG A 163 8.02 -7.83 5.98
N GLU A 164 7.74 -6.98 4.99
CA GLU A 164 7.48 -5.55 5.20
C GLU A 164 6.27 -5.32 6.10
N ARG A 165 5.19 -6.09 5.90
CA ARG A 165 3.98 -6.02 6.71
C ARG A 165 4.26 -6.45 8.16
N SER A 166 5.01 -7.52 8.39
CA SER A 166 5.42 -7.91 9.75
C SER A 166 6.26 -6.82 10.42
N ARG A 167 7.26 -6.26 9.72
CA ARG A 167 8.10 -5.15 10.25
C ARG A 167 7.29 -3.90 10.52
N TYR A 168 6.35 -3.58 9.63
CA TYR A 168 5.44 -2.47 9.76
C TYR A 168 4.60 -2.57 11.04
N ILE A 169 3.96 -3.71 11.30
CA ILE A 169 3.16 -3.93 12.51
C ILE A 169 4.02 -3.78 13.77
N LEU A 170 5.20 -4.40 13.77
CA LEU A 170 6.15 -4.29 14.89
C LEU A 170 6.55 -2.82 15.15
N ALA A 171 6.73 -2.04 14.10
CA ALA A 171 7.12 -0.63 14.19
C ALA A 171 5.99 0.28 14.67
N ILE A 172 4.77 0.15 14.11
CA ILE A 172 3.67 1.06 14.44
C ILE A 172 3.12 0.86 15.85
N PHE A 173 3.13 -0.39 16.35
CA PHE A 173 2.68 -0.74 17.69
C PHE A 173 3.84 -0.76 18.71
N GLY A 174 5.09 -0.52 18.29
CA GLY A 174 6.25 -0.48 19.19
C GLY A 174 6.57 -1.82 19.86
N LEU A 175 6.21 -2.94 19.21
CA LEU A 175 6.24 -4.29 19.76
C LEU A 175 7.65 -4.88 19.90
N GLN A 176 8.65 -4.18 19.38
CA GLN A 176 10.07 -4.56 19.50
C GLN A 176 10.57 -4.51 20.95
N LYS A 177 9.84 -3.82 21.84
CA LYS A 177 10.18 -3.67 23.26
C LYS A 177 9.74 -4.86 24.12
N ALA A 178 8.85 -5.71 23.60
CA ALA A 178 8.35 -6.86 24.34
C ALA A 178 9.38 -8.00 24.33
N TYR A 179 9.63 -8.58 25.50
CA TYR A 179 10.54 -9.72 25.64
C TYR A 179 9.79 -11.04 25.49
N THR A 180 8.55 -11.10 25.97
CA THR A 180 7.68 -12.29 25.87
C THR A 180 6.55 -12.09 24.85
N LEU A 181 5.87 -13.19 24.49
CA LEU A 181 4.70 -13.15 23.62
C LEU A 181 3.49 -12.53 24.33
N GLU A 182 3.27 -12.88 25.59
CA GLU A 182 2.17 -12.37 26.41
C GLU A 182 2.28 -10.85 26.57
N GLU A 183 3.48 -10.34 26.87
CA GLU A 183 3.75 -8.90 26.90
C GLU A 183 3.44 -8.23 25.56
N ARG A 184 3.78 -8.89 24.45
CA ARG A 184 3.56 -8.34 23.11
C ARG A 184 2.07 -8.25 22.79
N ASP A 185 1.32 -9.32 23.07
CA ASP A 185 -0.13 -9.39 22.87
C ASP A 185 -0.83 -8.33 23.71
N GLU A 186 -0.41 -8.17 24.97
CA GLU A 186 -0.94 -7.16 25.87
C GLU A 186 -0.65 -5.74 25.36
N ILE A 187 0.59 -5.43 24.97
CA ILE A 187 0.95 -4.12 24.39
C ILE A 187 0.13 -3.84 23.13
N PHE A 188 -0.01 -4.82 22.24
CA PHE A 188 -0.78 -4.69 21.01
C PHE A 188 -2.25 -4.36 21.29
N LEU A 189 -2.91 -5.18 22.12
CA LEU A 189 -4.34 -5.02 22.43
C LEU A 189 -4.61 -3.71 23.18
N ASN A 190 -3.76 -3.35 24.15
CA ASN A 190 -3.91 -2.12 24.91
C ASN A 190 -3.78 -0.88 24.01
N LEU A 191 -2.80 -0.88 23.10
CA LEU A 191 -2.57 0.24 22.19
C LEU A 191 -3.68 0.34 21.14
N LEU A 192 -4.16 -0.79 20.60
CA LEU A 192 -5.29 -0.81 19.67
C LEU A 192 -6.58 -0.30 20.33
N CYS A 193 -6.87 -0.75 21.55
CA CYS A 193 -8.00 -0.24 22.35
C CYS A 193 -7.87 1.25 22.66
N LYS A 194 -6.65 1.73 22.94
CA LYS A 194 -6.37 3.15 23.18
C LYS A 194 -6.69 3.98 21.94
N ILE A 195 -6.25 3.56 20.76
CA ILE A 195 -6.55 4.25 19.49
C ILE A 195 -8.06 4.22 19.20
N ALA A 196 -8.72 3.08 19.40
CA ALA A 196 -10.15 2.93 19.13
C ALA A 196 -11.03 3.88 19.97
N LYS A 197 -10.57 4.22 21.19
CA LYS A 197 -11.26 5.11 22.11
C LYS A 197 -10.87 6.59 21.96
N ASP A 198 -9.88 6.91 21.13
CA ASP A 198 -9.36 8.27 20.99
C ASP A 198 -10.29 9.17 20.13
N PRO A 199 -10.86 10.26 20.70
CA PRO A 199 -11.70 11.20 19.96
C PRO A 199 -11.03 11.89 18.80
N ALA A 200 -9.74 12.18 18.91
CA ALA A 200 -8.97 12.78 17.83
C ALA A 200 -8.80 11.80 16.65
N TYR A 201 -8.84 10.50 16.93
CA TYR A 201 -8.76 9.48 15.90
C TYR A 201 -10.08 9.28 15.17
N TYR A 202 -11.20 9.09 15.87
CA TYR A 202 -12.45 8.71 15.19
C TYR A 202 -13.16 9.86 14.44
N MET A 203 -12.83 11.14 14.71
CA MET A 203 -13.26 12.31 13.92
C MET A 203 -14.75 12.28 13.50
N ASP A 204 -15.67 12.16 14.47
CA ASP A 204 -17.13 12.01 14.31
C ASP A 204 -17.67 10.59 14.03
N LEU A 205 -16.82 9.60 13.75
CA LEU A 205 -17.27 8.21 13.62
C LEU A 205 -17.50 7.56 14.99
N SER A 206 -18.39 6.58 15.06
CA SER A 206 -18.54 5.79 16.28
C SER A 206 -17.29 4.92 16.52
N PRO A 207 -16.86 4.73 17.78
CA PRO A 207 -15.73 3.85 18.11
C PRO A 207 -15.89 2.44 17.55
N HIS A 208 -17.12 1.91 17.60
CA HIS A 208 -17.46 0.61 17.03
C HIS A 208 -17.25 0.56 15.51
N LYS A 209 -17.64 1.61 14.77
CA LYS A 209 -17.44 1.68 13.33
C LYS A 209 -15.96 1.73 12.98
N VAL A 210 -15.17 2.51 13.71
CA VAL A 210 -13.71 2.58 13.52
C VAL A 210 -13.03 1.25 13.81
N LEU A 211 -13.42 0.59 14.90
CA LEU A 211 -12.90 -0.73 15.24
C LEU A 211 -13.24 -1.77 14.16
N SER A 212 -14.52 -1.90 13.83
CA SER A 212 -15.01 -2.92 12.88
C SER A 212 -14.52 -2.70 11.45
N CYS A 213 -14.53 -1.46 10.96
CA CYS A 213 -14.22 -1.15 9.57
C CYS A 213 -12.72 -0.94 9.31
N TYR A 214 -11.98 -0.41 10.30
CA TYR A 214 -10.60 0.01 10.07
C TYR A 214 -9.60 -0.75 10.94
N LEU A 215 -9.74 -0.73 12.28
CA LEU A 215 -8.70 -1.27 13.16
C LEU A 215 -8.68 -2.81 13.21
N SER A 216 -9.81 -3.48 12.94
CA SER A 216 -9.95 -4.93 12.91
C SER A 216 -8.91 -5.61 12.00
N ARG A 217 -8.51 -4.96 10.91
CA ARG A 217 -7.47 -5.47 10.00
C ARG A 217 -6.12 -5.67 10.69
N TYR A 218 -5.79 -4.83 11.68
CA TYR A 218 -4.54 -4.98 12.43
C TYR A 218 -4.57 -6.19 13.34
N VAL A 219 -5.75 -6.60 13.82
CA VAL A 219 -5.92 -7.84 14.58
C VAL A 219 -5.58 -9.04 13.70
N TRP A 220 -6.17 -9.10 12.50
CA TRP A 220 -5.84 -10.15 11.52
C TRP A 220 -4.36 -10.11 11.14
N PHE A 221 -3.82 -8.94 10.83
CA PHE A 221 -2.41 -8.82 10.49
C PHE A 221 -1.51 -9.25 11.64
N TYR A 222 -1.78 -8.84 12.87
CA TYR A 222 -0.96 -9.19 14.02
C TYR A 222 -0.92 -10.71 14.26
N PHE A 223 -2.09 -11.35 14.29
CA PHE A 223 -2.21 -12.78 14.58
C PHE A 223 -1.83 -13.69 13.38
N ASP A 224 -1.98 -13.22 12.14
CA ASP A 224 -1.65 -14.01 10.94
C ASP A 224 -0.23 -13.77 10.41
N SER A 225 0.33 -12.56 10.55
CA SER A 225 1.60 -12.18 9.89
C SER A 225 2.83 -12.23 10.80
N LEU A 226 2.67 -12.36 12.12
CA LEU A 226 3.82 -12.48 13.02
C LEU A 226 4.25 -13.95 13.13
N PRO A 227 5.53 -14.25 12.83
CA PRO A 227 6.02 -15.56 12.38
C PRO A 227 6.08 -16.66 13.45
N TRP A 228 5.47 -16.47 14.61
CA TRP A 228 5.40 -17.57 15.58
C TRP A 228 4.47 -18.70 15.13
N ARG A 229 3.60 -18.42 14.15
CA ARG A 229 2.97 -19.44 13.30
C ARG A 229 3.64 -19.34 11.92
N ARG A 230 4.28 -20.44 11.49
CA ARG A 230 5.11 -20.54 10.26
C ARG A 230 4.46 -19.80 9.08
N ALA A 231 5.28 -19.13 8.25
CA ALA A 231 4.81 -18.61 6.96
C ALA A 231 4.02 -19.70 6.23
N PRO A 232 2.82 -19.42 5.68
CA PRO A 232 1.99 -20.45 5.05
C PRO A 232 2.81 -21.22 4.01
N GLN A 233 2.66 -22.55 3.93
CA GLN A 233 3.46 -23.41 3.04
C GLN A 233 3.50 -22.91 1.59
N ILE A 234 2.43 -22.25 1.12
CA ILE A 234 2.35 -21.63 -0.20
C ILE A 234 3.48 -20.60 -0.41
N TYR A 235 3.79 -19.77 0.59
CA TYR A 235 4.90 -18.81 0.51
C TYR A 235 6.26 -19.50 0.53
N GLN A 236 6.40 -20.65 1.21
CA GLN A 236 7.63 -21.44 1.20
C GLN A 236 7.89 -22.04 -0.19
N HIS A 237 6.85 -22.56 -0.85
CA HIS A 237 6.97 -23.08 -2.23
C HIS A 237 7.19 -21.98 -3.27
N LEU A 238 6.52 -20.83 -3.12
CA LEU A 238 6.75 -19.66 -3.98
C LEU A 238 8.17 -19.13 -3.82
N GLU A 239 8.72 -19.11 -2.61
CA GLU A 239 10.11 -18.73 -2.35
C GLU A 239 11.08 -19.72 -3.00
N ILE A 240 10.89 -21.04 -2.80
CA ILE A 240 11.77 -22.06 -3.42
C ILE A 240 11.75 -21.99 -4.95
N ASN A 241 10.57 -21.87 -5.57
CA ASN A 241 10.44 -21.82 -7.03
C ASN A 241 11.09 -20.54 -7.58
N LEU A 242 10.87 -19.40 -6.93
CA LEU A 242 11.48 -18.15 -7.31
C LEU A 242 13.02 -18.19 -7.21
N TYR A 243 13.56 -18.79 -6.14
CA TYR A 243 15.01 -18.94 -6.00
C TYR A 243 15.59 -19.88 -7.06
N ARG A 244 14.90 -20.98 -7.39
CA ARG A 244 15.30 -21.91 -8.46
C ARG A 244 15.29 -21.24 -9.83
N GLU A 245 14.18 -20.57 -10.19
CA GLU A 245 14.07 -19.88 -11.46
C GLU A 245 15.11 -18.76 -11.59
N LEU A 246 15.30 -17.96 -10.54
CA LEU A 246 16.31 -16.90 -10.57
C LEU A 246 17.74 -17.46 -10.66
N ALA A 247 18.05 -18.53 -9.94
CA ALA A 247 19.35 -19.21 -10.02
C ALA A 247 19.63 -19.71 -11.45
N GLN A 248 18.64 -20.34 -12.08
CA GLN A 248 18.75 -20.80 -13.48
C GLN A 248 18.97 -19.64 -14.44
N VAL A 249 18.16 -18.58 -14.35
CA VAL A 249 18.27 -17.43 -15.28
C VAL A 249 19.56 -16.64 -15.06
N LEU A 250 20.06 -16.55 -13.83
CA LEU A 250 21.34 -15.89 -13.52
C LEU A 250 22.56 -16.81 -13.71
N GLU A 251 22.36 -18.09 -14.01
CA GLU A 251 23.41 -19.11 -14.15
C GLU A 251 24.31 -19.22 -12.91
N ILE A 252 23.70 -19.20 -11.73
CA ILE A 252 24.39 -19.33 -10.44
C ILE A 252 23.71 -20.39 -9.57
N SER A 253 24.38 -20.82 -8.50
CA SER A 253 23.78 -21.76 -7.55
C SER A 253 22.77 -21.08 -6.63
N ILE A 254 21.82 -21.86 -6.10
CA ILE A 254 20.88 -21.35 -5.08
C ILE A 254 21.65 -20.94 -3.80
N GLU A 255 22.73 -21.64 -3.47
CA GLU A 255 23.60 -21.31 -2.35
C GLU A 255 24.28 -19.96 -2.51
N THR A 256 24.76 -19.64 -3.71
CA THR A 256 25.35 -18.32 -4.00
C THR A 256 24.29 -17.23 -3.91
N LEU A 257 23.05 -17.49 -4.33
CA LEU A 257 21.95 -16.59 -3.98
C LEU A 257 21.88 -16.45 -2.46
N LEU A 258 21.64 -17.52 -1.69
CA LEU A 258 21.43 -17.54 -0.22
C LEU A 258 22.52 -16.89 0.64
N THR A 259 23.77 -16.91 0.21
CA THR A 259 24.90 -16.37 1.00
C THR A 259 25.32 -14.96 0.57
N SER A 260 25.00 -14.55 -0.66
CA SER A 260 25.47 -13.27 -1.20
C SER A 260 24.77 -12.05 -0.60
N SER A 261 25.50 -10.93 -0.57
CA SER A 261 24.94 -9.63 -0.21
C SER A 261 24.05 -9.06 -1.34
N LYS A 262 23.15 -8.12 -1.00
CA LYS A 262 22.32 -7.40 -2.00
C LYS A 262 23.17 -6.77 -3.11
N ARG A 263 24.37 -6.26 -2.78
CA ARG A 263 25.27 -5.62 -3.74
C ARG A 263 25.83 -6.60 -4.76
N ASP A 264 26.20 -7.79 -4.32
CA ASP A 264 26.82 -8.80 -5.19
C ASP A 264 25.80 -9.40 -6.14
N ILE A 265 24.59 -9.69 -5.64
CA ILE A 265 23.48 -10.18 -6.46
C ILE A 265 23.08 -9.13 -7.52
N LEU A 266 23.04 -7.84 -7.16
CA LEU A 266 22.80 -6.76 -8.13
C LEU A 266 23.89 -6.63 -9.19
N LYS A 267 25.16 -6.91 -8.86
CA LYS A 267 26.25 -6.94 -9.85
C LYS A 267 26.07 -8.06 -10.86
N ILE A 268 25.76 -9.28 -10.40
CA ILE A 268 25.51 -10.45 -11.26
C ILE A 268 24.33 -10.17 -12.19
N PHE A 269 23.22 -9.68 -11.62
CA PHE A 269 22.03 -9.31 -12.37
C PHE A 269 22.31 -8.27 -13.46
N ARG A 270 23.09 -7.21 -13.16
CA ARG A 270 23.45 -6.19 -14.16
C ARG A 270 24.25 -6.78 -15.32
N LYS A 271 25.18 -7.71 -15.05
CA LYS A 271 25.95 -8.39 -16.10
C LYS A 271 25.01 -9.20 -17.01
N LYS A 272 24.07 -9.95 -16.44
CA LYS A 272 23.11 -10.77 -17.20
C LYS A 272 22.10 -9.93 -17.98
N ILE A 273 21.63 -8.82 -17.42
CA ILE A 273 20.74 -7.90 -18.13
C ILE A 273 21.41 -7.26 -19.36
N MET A 274 22.71 -6.97 -19.28
CA MET A 274 23.46 -6.38 -20.39
C MET A 274 23.62 -7.33 -21.58
N THR A 275 23.51 -8.64 -21.37
CA THR A 275 23.54 -9.65 -22.46
C THR A 275 22.15 -9.90 -23.03
N LEU A 276 21.09 -9.78 -22.22
CA LEU A 276 19.70 -9.99 -22.62
C LEU A 276 19.00 -8.73 -23.14
N HIS A 277 19.71 -7.61 -23.27
CA HIS A 277 19.11 -6.34 -23.69
C HIS A 277 18.59 -6.43 -25.14
N PRO A 278 17.34 -6.01 -25.42
CA PRO A 278 16.74 -6.08 -26.76
C PRO A 278 17.59 -5.38 -27.84
N ASP A 279 18.15 -4.21 -27.52
CA ASP A 279 19.02 -3.45 -28.41
C ASP A 279 20.33 -4.19 -28.80
N ARG A 280 20.65 -5.30 -28.15
CA ARG A 280 21.81 -6.17 -28.44
C ARG A 280 21.40 -7.51 -29.06
N GLY A 281 20.17 -7.62 -29.55
CA GLY A 281 19.62 -8.85 -30.13
C GLY A 281 19.04 -9.84 -29.11
N GLY A 282 18.82 -9.40 -27.86
CA GLY A 282 18.19 -10.21 -26.82
C GLY A 282 16.66 -10.29 -26.95
N SER A 283 16.06 -11.35 -26.40
CA SER A 283 14.61 -11.50 -26.33
C SER A 283 13.99 -10.47 -25.37
N HIS A 284 13.03 -9.70 -25.87
CA HIS A 284 12.29 -8.72 -25.06
C HIS A 284 11.51 -9.37 -23.92
N GLU A 285 10.96 -10.56 -24.16
CA GLU A 285 10.21 -11.32 -23.16
C GLU A 285 11.13 -11.78 -22.02
N ASP A 286 12.32 -12.29 -22.34
CA ASP A 286 13.30 -12.73 -21.34
C ASP A 286 13.81 -11.56 -20.49
N PHE A 287 13.97 -10.39 -21.11
CA PHE A 287 14.34 -9.16 -20.42
C PHE A 287 13.27 -8.71 -19.40
N ILE A 288 11.99 -8.77 -19.75
CA ILE A 288 10.90 -8.46 -18.83
C ILE A 288 10.83 -9.50 -17.71
N ARG A 289 10.97 -10.78 -18.06
CA ARG A 289 10.89 -11.91 -17.13
C ARG A 289 11.98 -11.83 -16.05
N ILE A 290 13.25 -11.66 -16.43
CA ILE A 290 14.36 -11.59 -15.47
C ILE A 290 14.21 -10.40 -14.52
N ARG A 291 13.73 -9.26 -15.03
CA ARG A 291 13.51 -8.06 -14.22
C ARG A 291 12.42 -8.28 -13.17
N LYS A 292 11.32 -8.93 -13.54
CA LYS A 292 10.21 -9.27 -12.63
C LYS A 292 10.66 -10.26 -11.55
N LEU A 293 11.42 -11.31 -11.94
CA LEU A 293 11.98 -12.28 -11.00
C LEU A 293 12.92 -11.60 -9.99
N MET A 294 13.82 -10.75 -10.46
CA MET A 294 14.77 -10.03 -9.60
C MET A 294 14.08 -9.05 -8.65
N GLU A 295 13.06 -8.32 -9.13
CA GLU A 295 12.27 -7.43 -8.27
C GLU A 295 11.58 -8.19 -7.15
N ASN A 296 10.94 -9.32 -7.47
CA ASN A 296 10.30 -10.18 -6.49
C ASN A 296 11.31 -10.80 -5.51
N PHE A 297 12.47 -11.24 -6.00
CA PHE A 297 13.55 -11.76 -5.15
C PHE A 297 14.07 -10.73 -4.16
N LEU A 298 14.33 -9.50 -4.62
CA LEU A 298 14.80 -8.43 -3.75
C LEU A 298 13.78 -8.10 -2.67
N LYS A 299 12.49 -8.03 -3.02
CA LYS A 299 11.39 -7.82 -2.06
C LYS A 299 11.28 -8.95 -1.04
N LEU A 300 11.42 -10.19 -1.49
CA LEU A 300 11.33 -11.35 -0.62
C LEU A 300 12.50 -11.40 0.35
N ARG A 301 13.72 -11.17 -0.12
CA ARG A 301 14.92 -11.44 0.66
C ARG A 301 15.38 -10.28 1.54
N PHE A 302 15.33 -9.05 1.04
CA PHE A 302 15.96 -7.87 1.65
C PHE A 302 14.92 -6.81 2.00
#